data_AF-D7FT04-F1
#
_entry.id   AF-D7FT04-F1
#
_cell.length_a   1.000
_cell.length_b   1.000
_cell.length_c   1.000
_cell.angle_alpha   90.00
_cell.angle_beta   90.00
_cell.angle_gamma   90.00
#
_symmetry.space_group_name_H-M   'P 1'
#
loop_
_entity.id
_entity.type
_entity.pdbx_description
1 polymer ?
#
loop_
_entity_poly.entity_id
_entity_poly.type
_entity_poly.pdbx_seq_one_letter_code
_entity_poly.pdbx_strand_id
1 'polypeptide(L)'
;MELMVLDRLLYRNRSQHRSAKYYTHVLEVRRACGAFAAPKLPDLLAEGLGLIARVPDSRNGRAREAWVRSAARGLRRMRVAAVACAHSLETIVKASKLLAHQVSQTYFMALSTVFLASLARLFACNLHLGGRLLLVHGALLRTFLPRWRLLANLHRESKAAVGAMPTVAMTTVMTPVCTSAVWPR
;
A
#
# COMPACT_ATOMS: atom_id res chain seq x y z
N MET A 1 -7.01 -17.73 12.10
CA MET A 1 -6.90 -18.88 13.01
C MET A 1 -5.72 -18.73 13.96
N GLU A 2 -4.48 -18.61 13.48
CA GLU A 2 -3.27 -18.55 14.32
C GLU A 2 -3.26 -17.39 15.35
N LEU A 3 -3.68 -16.19 14.95
CA LEU A 3 -3.83 -15.05 15.88
C LEU A 3 -4.80 -15.35 17.03
N MET A 4 -5.89 -16.09 16.76
CA MET A 4 -6.86 -16.48 17.79
C MET A 4 -6.28 -17.51 18.75
N VAL A 5 -5.43 -18.42 18.26
CA VAL A 5 -4.69 -19.36 19.11
C VAL A 5 -3.76 -18.59 20.04
N LEU A 6 -3.01 -17.62 19.49
CA LEU A 6 -2.15 -16.76 20.29
C LEU A 6 -2.94 -15.95 21.33
N ASP A 7 -4.10 -15.39 20.96
CA ASP A 7 -4.98 -14.65 21.88
C ASP A 7 -5.46 -15.53 23.04
N ARG A 8 -5.85 -16.79 22.77
CA ARG A 8 -6.25 -17.74 23.82
C ARG A 8 -5.10 -18.09 24.75
N LEU A 9 -3.90 -18.30 24.21
CA LEU A 9 -2.69 -18.57 24.99
C LEU A 9 -2.33 -17.38 25.88
N LEU A 10 -2.37 -16.17 25.34
CA LEU A 10 -2.14 -14.94 26.09
C LEU A 10 -3.20 -14.75 27.19
N TYR A 11 -4.47 -14.90 26.86
CA TYR A 11 -5.55 -14.74 27.84
C TYR A 11 -5.40 -15.71 29.02
N ARG A 12 -5.16 -17.00 28.73
CA ARG A 12 -5.00 -18.04 29.77
C ARG A 12 -3.80 -17.80 30.69
N ASN A 13 -2.73 -17.21 30.17
CA ASN A 13 -1.45 -17.07 30.88
C ASN A 13 -1.20 -15.65 31.43
N ARG A 14 -2.21 -14.77 31.33
CA ARG A 14 -2.07 -13.35 31.66
C ARG A 14 -1.68 -13.09 33.11
N SER A 15 -2.29 -13.79 34.06
CA SER A 15 -2.05 -13.56 35.49
C SER A 15 -0.67 -14.05 35.94
N GLN A 16 -0.20 -15.17 35.38
CA GLN A 16 1.05 -15.82 35.77
C GLN A 16 2.29 -15.12 35.22
N HIS A 17 2.19 -14.52 34.02
CA HIS A 17 3.36 -14.02 33.30
C HIS A 17 3.28 -12.53 32.95
N ARG A 18 2.37 -11.78 33.59
CA ARG A 18 2.15 -10.35 33.30
C ARG A 18 3.42 -9.51 33.29
N SER A 19 4.33 -9.76 34.23
CA SER A 19 5.59 -9.02 34.40
C SER A 19 6.77 -9.62 33.64
N ALA A 20 6.60 -10.80 33.03
CA ALA A 20 7.69 -11.47 32.35
C ALA A 20 8.05 -10.74 31.06
N LYS A 21 9.35 -10.50 30.85
CA LYS A 21 9.86 -9.76 29.67
C LYS A 21 9.43 -10.43 28.35
N TYR A 22 9.51 -11.76 28.28
CA TYR A 22 9.08 -12.50 27.09
C TYR A 22 7.60 -12.27 26.77
N TYR A 23 6.75 -12.19 27.81
CA TYR A 23 5.30 -12.08 27.65
C TYR A 23 4.90 -10.71 27.08
N THR A 24 5.59 -9.64 27.49
CA THR A 24 5.44 -8.30 26.88
C THR A 24 5.76 -8.33 25.39
N HIS A 25 6.83 -9.01 24.97
CA HIS A 25 7.17 -9.13 23.55
C HIS A 25 6.19 -10.00 22.77
N VAL A 26 5.58 -11.03 23.37
CA VAL A 26 4.50 -11.78 22.71
C VAL A 26 3.25 -10.91 22.53
N LEU A 27 2.93 -10.02 23.49
CA LEU A 27 1.87 -9.02 23.32
C LEU A 27 2.20 -8.01 22.20
N GLU A 28 3.46 -7.63 22.03
CA GLU A 28 3.91 -6.81 20.91
C GLU A 28 3.71 -7.54 19.57
N VAL A 29 4.05 -8.83 19.49
CA VAL A 29 3.79 -9.65 18.29
C VAL A 29 2.31 -9.62 17.93
N ARG A 30 1.43 -9.82 18.91
CA ARG A 30 -0.03 -9.77 18.71
C ARG A 30 -0.46 -8.43 18.11
N ARG A 31 0.05 -7.32 18.65
CA ARG A 31 -0.24 -5.96 18.14
C ARG A 31 0.29 -5.77 16.72
N ALA A 32 1.53 -6.16 16.45
CA ALA A 32 2.17 -6.02 15.15
C ALA A 32 1.47 -6.86 14.07
N CYS A 33 1.10 -8.11 14.38
CA CYS A 33 0.32 -8.96 13.49
C CYS A 33 -1.09 -8.40 13.27
N GLY A 34 -1.71 -7.83 14.30
CA GLY A 34 -2.99 -7.12 14.18
C GLY A 34 -2.90 -5.91 13.25
N ALA A 35 -1.84 -5.11 13.35
CA ALA A 35 -1.60 -3.97 12.46
C ALA A 35 -1.37 -4.41 11.01
N PHE A 36 -0.67 -5.53 10.79
CA PHE A 36 -0.50 -6.11 9.46
C PHE A 36 -1.83 -6.65 8.87
N ALA A 37 -2.71 -7.19 9.71
CA ALA A 37 -4.03 -7.70 9.31
C ALA A 37 -5.08 -6.59 9.09
N ALA A 38 -4.96 -5.47 9.81
CA ALA A 38 -5.88 -4.32 9.76
C ALA A 38 -6.27 -3.81 8.36
N PRO A 39 -5.36 -3.69 7.36
CA PRO A 39 -5.72 -3.23 6.02
C PRO A 39 -6.64 -4.17 5.23
N LYS A 40 -7.12 -5.28 5.83
CA LYS A 40 -7.85 -6.36 5.14
C LYS A 40 -7.08 -6.80 3.90
N LEU A 41 -5.92 -7.44 4.14
CA LEU A 41 -5.03 -7.99 3.12
C LEU A 41 -5.73 -8.62 1.89
N PRO A 42 -6.75 -9.50 2.02
CA PRO A 42 -7.42 -10.06 0.84
C PRO A 42 -8.06 -8.99 -0.05
N ASP A 43 -8.71 -7.99 0.53
CA ASP A 43 -9.35 -6.90 -0.22
C ASP A 43 -8.30 -6.05 -0.94
N LEU A 44 -7.17 -5.78 -0.27
CA LEU A 44 -6.06 -5.02 -0.84
C LEU A 44 -5.38 -5.76 -1.99
N LEU A 45 -5.24 -7.09 -1.89
CA LEU A 45 -4.72 -7.94 -2.95
C LEU A 45 -5.70 -7.99 -4.13
N ALA A 46 -7.00 -8.16 -3.87
CA ALA A 46 -8.03 -8.17 -4.89
C ALA A 46 -8.12 -6.84 -5.64
N GLU A 47 -8.05 -5.70 -4.92
CA GLU A 47 -7.97 -4.37 -5.51
C GLU A 47 -6.75 -4.23 -6.42
N GLY A 48 -5.58 -4.69 -5.95
CA GLY A 48 -4.34 -4.70 -6.73
C GLY A 48 -4.44 -5.49 -8.02
N LEU A 49 -4.91 -6.73 -7.93
CA LEU A 49 -5.12 -7.61 -9.07
C LEU A 49 -6.16 -7.04 -10.03
N GLY A 50 -7.24 -6.44 -9.51
CA GLY A 50 -8.26 -5.77 -10.32
C GLY A 50 -7.69 -4.57 -11.10
N LEU A 51 -6.81 -3.78 -10.48
CA LEU A 51 -6.13 -2.67 -11.16
C LEU A 51 -5.18 -3.17 -12.26
N ILE A 52 -4.49 -4.29 -12.02
CA ILE A 52 -3.62 -4.93 -13.04
C ILE A 52 -4.45 -5.47 -14.20
N ALA A 53 -5.61 -6.09 -13.93
CA ALA A 53 -6.46 -6.66 -14.96
C ALA A 53 -7.20 -5.59 -15.80
N ARG A 54 -7.55 -4.45 -15.20
CA ARG A 54 -8.33 -3.37 -15.83
C ARG A 54 -7.46 -2.22 -16.32
N VAL A 55 -6.26 -2.54 -16.77
CA VAL A 55 -5.36 -1.55 -17.35
C VAL A 55 -6.02 -0.93 -18.59
N PRO A 56 -6.26 0.40 -18.61
CA PRO A 56 -7.01 1.02 -19.70
C PRO A 56 -6.17 1.09 -20.98
N ASP A 57 -6.85 0.90 -22.11
CA ASP A 57 -6.28 1.12 -23.43
C ASP A 57 -5.94 2.60 -23.66
N SER A 58 -4.86 2.82 -24.39
CA SER A 58 -4.19 4.12 -24.59
C SER A 58 -5.07 5.25 -25.11
N ARG A 59 -6.27 4.96 -25.63
CA ARG A 59 -7.12 5.92 -26.36
C ARG A 59 -7.99 6.81 -25.46
N ASN A 60 -8.25 6.41 -24.21
CA ASN A 60 -9.10 7.19 -23.30
C ASN A 60 -8.29 7.85 -22.18
N GLY A 61 -7.88 9.11 -22.40
CA GLY A 61 -7.06 9.90 -21.47
C GLY A 61 -7.66 10.02 -20.06
N ARG A 62 -8.98 10.24 -19.94
CA ARG A 62 -9.66 10.37 -18.63
C ARG A 62 -9.66 9.06 -17.84
N ALA A 63 -9.94 7.94 -18.52
CA ALA A 63 -9.90 6.62 -17.89
C ALA A 63 -8.49 6.28 -17.39
N ARG A 64 -7.47 6.63 -18.17
CA ARG A 64 -6.07 6.46 -17.80
C ARG A 64 -5.67 7.27 -16.56
N GLU A 65 -6.04 8.55 -16.49
CA GLU A 65 -5.77 9.38 -15.31
C GLU A 65 -6.47 8.84 -14.05
N ALA A 66 -7.73 8.41 -14.18
CA ALA A 66 -8.47 7.79 -13.09
C ALA A 66 -7.80 6.49 -12.61
N TRP A 67 -7.36 5.64 -13.54
CA TRP A 67 -6.63 4.43 -13.25
C TRP A 67 -5.29 4.72 -12.54
N VAL A 68 -4.51 5.68 -13.04
CA VAL A 68 -3.22 6.09 -12.44
C VAL A 68 -3.42 6.58 -11.01
N ARG A 69 -4.44 7.40 -10.74
CA ARG A 69 -4.74 7.84 -9.36
C ARG A 69 -5.09 6.65 -8.45
N SER A 70 -5.85 5.69 -8.97
CA SER A 70 -6.25 4.49 -8.23
C SER A 70 -5.06 3.56 -7.97
N ALA A 71 -4.23 3.31 -8.97
CA ALA A 71 -2.99 2.56 -8.85
C ALA A 71 -2.01 3.20 -7.86
N ALA A 72 -1.85 4.52 -7.88
CA ALA A 72 -1.02 5.23 -6.91
C ALA A 72 -1.54 5.08 -5.46
N ARG A 73 -2.86 5.11 -5.26
CA ARG A 73 -3.46 4.84 -3.94
C ARG A 73 -3.22 3.40 -3.50
N GLY A 74 -3.45 2.43 -4.40
CA GLY A 74 -3.21 1.01 -4.14
C GLY A 74 -1.76 0.72 -3.75
N LEU A 75 -0.80 1.24 -4.53
CA LEU A 75 0.64 1.12 -4.24
C LEU A 75 1.02 1.70 -2.87
N ARG A 76 0.48 2.87 -2.50
CA ARG A 76 0.71 3.46 -1.16
C ARG A 76 0.18 2.57 -0.04
N ARG A 77 -1.04 2.05 -0.17
CA ARG A 77 -1.65 1.15 0.83
C ARG A 77 -0.87 -0.16 0.96
N MET A 78 -0.45 -0.74 -0.16
CA MET A 78 0.41 -1.93 -0.17
C MET A 78 1.77 -1.67 0.47
N ARG A 79 2.38 -0.50 0.25
CA ARG A 79 3.62 -0.11 0.93
C ARG A 79 3.45 -0.07 2.45
N VAL A 80 2.36 0.54 2.93
CA VAL A 80 2.06 0.59 4.38
C VAL A 80 1.90 -0.82 4.95
N ALA A 81 1.14 -1.69 4.26
CA ALA A 81 0.98 -3.09 4.66
C ALA A 81 2.31 -3.86 4.63
N ALA A 82 3.19 -3.60 3.66
CA ALA A 82 4.51 -4.24 3.58
C ALA A 82 5.43 -3.83 4.74
N VAL A 83 5.41 -2.55 5.14
CA VAL A 83 6.14 -2.07 6.33
C VAL A 83 5.60 -2.72 7.61
N ALA A 84 4.28 -2.80 7.75
CA ALA A 84 3.66 -3.51 8.88
C ALA A 84 4.03 -5.00 8.90
N CYS A 85 4.10 -5.65 7.73
CA CYS A 85 4.58 -7.02 7.59
C CYS A 85 6.01 -7.17 8.11
N ALA A 86 6.93 -6.33 7.63
CA ALA A 86 8.34 -6.38 8.04
C ALA A 86 8.48 -6.20 9.56
N HIS A 87 7.78 -5.23 10.12
CA HIS A 87 7.76 -5.00 11.57
C HIS A 87 7.20 -6.21 12.34
N SER A 88 6.14 -6.85 11.83
CA SER A 88 5.58 -8.06 12.44
C SER A 88 6.57 -9.23 12.43
N LEU A 89 7.31 -9.42 11.34
CA LEU A 89 8.30 -10.50 11.23
C LEU A 89 9.47 -10.26 12.19
N GLU A 90 9.96 -9.02 12.28
CA GLU A 90 11.04 -8.65 13.20
C GLU A 90 10.64 -8.85 14.66
N THR A 91 9.43 -8.43 15.05
CA THR A 91 8.91 -8.61 16.40
C THR A 91 8.73 -10.09 16.75
N ILE A 92 8.28 -10.92 15.81
CA ILE A 92 8.21 -12.38 16.00
C ILE A 92 9.59 -12.97 16.27
N VAL A 93 10.61 -12.59 15.50
CA VAL A 93 11.98 -13.09 15.69
C VAL A 93 12.52 -12.67 17.06
N LYS A 94 12.31 -11.42 17.48
CA LYS A 94 12.73 -10.93 18.81
C LYS A 94 12.06 -11.70 19.95
N ALA A 95 10.74 -11.89 19.89
CA ALA A 95 10.00 -12.66 20.89
C ALA A 95 10.45 -14.13 20.94
N SER A 96 10.71 -14.73 19.78
CA SER A 96 11.18 -16.11 19.66
C SER A 96 12.54 -16.32 20.33
N LYS A 97 13.48 -15.35 20.19
CA LYS A 97 14.78 -15.42 20.87
C LYS A 97 14.65 -15.43 22.40
N LEU A 98 13.74 -14.62 22.95
CA LEU A 98 13.51 -14.57 24.39
C LEU A 98 12.86 -15.86 24.91
N LEU A 99 11.92 -16.43 24.17
CA LEU A 99 11.32 -17.72 24.51
C LEU A 99 12.33 -18.86 24.39
N ALA A 100 13.17 -18.89 23.36
CA ALA A 100 14.25 -19.85 23.24
C ALA A 100 15.23 -19.76 24.42
N HIS A 101 15.50 -18.55 24.92
CA HIS A 101 16.27 -18.36 26.14
C HIS A 101 15.57 -18.98 27.37
N GLN A 102 14.26 -18.78 27.54
CA GLN A 102 13.51 -19.45 28.63
C GLN A 102 13.59 -20.97 28.53
N VAL A 103 13.52 -21.53 27.32
CA VAL A 103 13.70 -22.96 27.06
C VAL A 103 15.10 -23.42 27.47
N SER A 104 16.14 -22.66 27.11
CA SER A 104 17.53 -23.00 27.50
C SER A 104 17.74 -22.99 29.02
N GLN A 105 16.98 -22.18 29.75
CA GLN A 105 16.98 -22.13 31.21
C GLN A 105 16.05 -23.16 31.85
N THR A 106 15.42 -24.03 31.06
CA THR A 106 14.43 -25.03 31.50
C THR A 106 13.18 -24.43 32.18
N TYR A 107 12.93 -23.13 32.01
CA TYR A 107 11.76 -22.46 32.58
C TYR A 107 10.53 -22.61 31.68
N PHE A 108 9.43 -23.09 32.28
CA PHE A 108 8.12 -23.19 31.63
C PHE A 108 8.18 -23.86 30.24
N MET A 109 9.00 -24.92 30.10
CA MET A 109 9.36 -25.56 28.83
C MET A 109 8.15 -25.85 27.93
N ALA A 110 7.12 -26.48 28.49
CA ALA A 110 5.91 -26.82 27.73
C ALA A 110 5.17 -25.58 27.21
N LEU A 111 5.11 -24.50 28.00
CA LEU A 111 4.47 -23.26 27.57
C LEU A 111 5.31 -22.53 26.52
N SER A 112 6.62 -22.40 26.76
CA SER A 112 7.55 -21.71 25.86
C SER A 112 7.63 -22.38 24.48
N THR A 113 7.60 -23.71 24.43
CA THR A 113 7.56 -24.47 23.17
C THR A 113 6.25 -24.26 22.40
N VAL A 114 5.10 -24.22 23.09
CA VAL A 114 3.80 -23.91 22.47
C VAL A 114 3.76 -22.49 21.91
N PHE A 115 4.31 -21.51 22.64
CA PHE A 115 4.46 -20.15 22.11
C PHE A 115 5.39 -20.11 20.90
N LEU A 116 6.56 -20.75 20.96
CA LEU A 116 7.49 -20.83 19.82
C LEU A 116 6.84 -21.45 18.58
N ALA A 117 6.12 -22.57 18.74
CA ALA A 117 5.41 -23.22 17.63
C ALA A 117 4.32 -22.31 17.04
N SER A 118 3.61 -21.55 17.88
CA SER A 118 2.60 -20.59 17.44
C SER A 118 3.23 -19.39 16.71
N LEU A 119 4.35 -18.88 17.22
CA LEU A 119 5.12 -17.81 16.60
C LEU A 119 5.72 -18.23 15.26
N ALA A 120 6.24 -19.46 15.14
CA ALA A 120 6.76 -19.99 13.88
C ALA A 120 5.68 -20.08 12.79
N ARG A 121 4.47 -20.53 13.15
CA ARG A 121 3.32 -20.56 12.23
C ARG A 121 2.86 -19.15 11.83
N LEU A 122 2.86 -18.19 12.76
CA LEU A 122 2.59 -16.80 12.45
C LEU A 122 3.64 -16.20 11.52
N PHE A 123 4.92 -16.50 11.75
CA PHE A 123 6.01 -16.07 10.90
C PHE A 123 5.82 -16.57 9.46
N ALA A 124 5.56 -17.87 9.30
CA ALA A 124 5.32 -18.48 7.99
C ALA A 124 4.09 -17.86 7.29
N CYS A 125 3.00 -17.65 8.02
CA CYS A 125 1.80 -16.99 7.50
C CYS A 125 2.10 -15.55 7.04
N ASN A 126 2.75 -14.75 7.88
CA ASN A 126 3.06 -13.35 7.56
C ASN A 126 4.04 -13.27 6.38
N LEU A 127 5.03 -14.15 6.33
CA LEU A 127 5.98 -14.22 5.22
C LEU A 127 5.28 -14.56 3.90
N HIS A 128 4.38 -15.56 3.93
CA HIS A 128 3.62 -15.95 2.74
C HIS A 128 2.71 -14.82 2.24
N LEU A 129 1.95 -14.19 3.14
CA LEU A 129 1.06 -13.07 2.80
C LEU A 129 1.85 -11.84 2.35
N GLY A 130 2.95 -11.52 3.03
CA GLY A 130 3.87 -10.45 2.65
C GLY A 130 4.49 -10.68 1.28
N GLY A 131 4.88 -11.92 0.97
CA GLY A 131 5.36 -12.31 -0.36
C GLY A 131 4.33 -12.05 -1.45
N ARG A 132 3.07 -12.49 -1.26
CA ARG A 132 1.98 -12.23 -2.21
C ARG A 132 1.71 -10.73 -2.39
N LEU A 133 1.75 -9.97 -1.29
CA LEU A 133 1.62 -8.51 -1.33
C LEU A 133 2.73 -7.86 -2.16
N LEU A 134 3.98 -8.28 -1.97
CA LEU A 134 5.12 -7.77 -2.73
C LEU A 134 5.04 -8.15 -4.21
N LEU A 135 4.57 -9.35 -4.55
CA LEU A 135 4.35 -9.77 -5.93
C LEU A 135 3.30 -8.88 -6.62
N VAL A 136 2.13 -8.68 -5.99
CA VAL A 136 1.08 -7.81 -6.56
C VAL A 136 1.55 -6.36 -6.64
N HIS A 137 2.22 -5.86 -5.60
CA HIS A 137 2.79 -4.52 -5.61
C HIS A 137 3.81 -4.35 -6.75
N GLY A 138 4.72 -5.30 -6.94
CA GLY A 138 5.70 -5.28 -8.02
C GLY A 138 5.05 -5.34 -9.41
N ALA A 139 4.04 -6.18 -9.60
CA ALA A 139 3.29 -6.26 -10.84
C ALA A 139 2.54 -4.95 -11.14
N LEU A 140 1.84 -4.39 -10.16
CA LEU A 140 1.16 -3.11 -10.29
C LEU A 140 2.15 -1.98 -10.61
N LEU A 141 3.30 -1.94 -9.92
CA LEU A 141 4.33 -0.94 -10.15
C LEU A 141 4.89 -1.01 -11.58
N ARG A 142 5.12 -2.21 -12.12
CA ARG A 142 5.54 -2.42 -13.52
C ARG A 142 4.52 -1.89 -14.52
N THR A 143 3.23 -2.11 -14.28
CA THR A 143 2.16 -1.59 -15.16
C THR A 143 1.96 -0.07 -15.02
N PHE A 144 2.27 0.49 -13.85
CA PHE A 144 2.07 1.90 -13.50
C PHE A 144 3.18 2.82 -14.02
N LEU A 145 4.45 2.44 -13.83
CA LEU A 145 5.62 3.29 -14.08
C LEU A 145 5.69 3.89 -15.49
N PRO A 146 5.54 3.10 -16.58
CA PRO A 146 5.58 3.64 -17.95
C PRO A 146 4.46 4.64 -18.21
N ARG A 147 3.26 4.37 -17.68
CA ARG A 147 2.07 5.21 -17.88
C ARG A 147 2.14 6.50 -17.07
N TRP A 148 2.71 6.45 -15.87
CA TRP A 148 2.99 7.66 -15.08
C TRP A 148 3.99 8.55 -15.79
N ARG A 149 5.12 8.00 -16.25
CA ARG A 149 6.15 8.76 -16.99
C ARG A 149 5.57 9.46 -18.21
N LEU A 150 4.75 8.76 -18.99
CA LEU A 150 4.14 9.35 -20.18
C LEU A 150 3.09 10.42 -19.86
N LEU A 151 2.34 10.33 -18.76
CA LEU A 151 1.49 11.43 -18.30
C LEU A 151 2.32 12.63 -17.80
N ALA A 152 3.40 12.38 -17.08
CA ALA A 152 4.28 13.42 -16.58
C ALA A 152 4.96 14.19 -17.73
N ASN A 153 5.35 13.49 -18.80
CA ASN A 153 5.92 14.11 -20.00
C ASN A 153 4.88 14.95 -20.75
N LEU A 154 3.68 14.40 -21.01
CA LEU A 154 2.58 15.15 -21.65
C LEU A 154 2.21 16.42 -20.87
N HIS A 155 2.22 16.36 -19.54
CA HIS A 155 1.94 17.54 -18.70
C HIS A 155 3.07 18.58 -18.73
N ARG A 156 4.32 18.18 -18.93
CA ARG A 156 5.44 19.11 -19.14
C ARG A 156 5.35 19.77 -20.51
N GLU A 157 5.04 19.01 -21.55
CA GLU A 157 4.86 19.52 -22.92
C GLU A 157 3.68 20.48 -23.00
N SER A 158 2.55 20.19 -22.36
CA SER A 158 1.41 21.12 -22.31
C SER A 158 1.75 22.42 -21.58
N LYS A 159 2.52 22.35 -20.48
CA LYS A 159 2.97 23.54 -19.75
C LYS A 159 3.98 24.36 -20.54
N ALA A 160 4.88 23.71 -21.28
CA ALA A 160 5.82 24.38 -22.17
C ALA A 160 5.09 25.07 -23.34
N ALA A 161 4.06 24.43 -23.92
CA ALA A 161 3.25 25.01 -24.98
C ALA A 161 2.40 26.21 -24.51
N VAL A 162 1.83 26.13 -23.30
CA VAL A 162 1.07 27.25 -22.70
C VAL A 162 1.99 28.41 -22.30
N GLY A 163 3.24 28.13 -21.91
CA GLY A 163 4.25 29.16 -21.64
C GLY A 163 4.88 29.79 -22.89
N ALA A 164 4.67 29.19 -24.08
CA ALA A 164 5.23 29.64 -25.35
C ALA A 164 4.21 30.35 -26.26
N MET A 165 2.98 30.62 -25.80
CA MET A 165 2.03 31.47 -26.53
C MET A 165 2.60 32.90 -26.61
N PRO A 166 2.98 33.40 -27.80
CA PRO A 166 3.41 34.78 -27.94
C PRO A 166 2.22 35.72 -27.70
N THR A 167 2.43 36.71 -26.85
CA THR A 167 1.50 37.79 -26.49
C THR A 167 1.24 38.77 -27.65
N VAL A 168 1.02 38.27 -28.88
CA VAL A 168 0.87 39.11 -30.07
C VAL A 168 -0.28 38.61 -30.94
N ALA A 169 -1.51 38.95 -30.55
CA ALA A 169 -2.66 39.11 -31.46
C ALA A 169 -3.90 39.62 -30.69
N MET A 170 -3.81 40.80 -30.08
CA MET A 170 -5.00 41.59 -29.71
C MET A 170 -4.74 43.05 -30.08
N THR A 171 -4.46 43.28 -31.35
CA THR A 171 -4.51 44.62 -31.94
C THR A 171 -4.81 44.43 -33.42
N THR A 172 -5.70 45.27 -33.93
CA THR A 172 -6.18 45.31 -35.32
C THR A 172 -7.39 44.42 -35.58
N VAL A 173 -8.60 44.93 -35.32
CA VAL A 173 -9.55 45.40 -36.35
C VAL A 173 -10.67 46.18 -35.62
N MET A 174 -10.47 47.49 -35.44
CA MET A 174 -11.57 48.45 -35.42
C MET A 174 -11.23 49.50 -36.47
N THR A 175 -11.75 49.32 -37.67
CA THR A 175 -11.91 50.41 -38.64
C THR A 175 -13.41 50.46 -38.99
N PRO A 176 -14.10 51.57 -38.74
CA PRO A 176 -15.46 51.75 -39.23
C PRO A 176 -15.40 52.16 -40.71
N VAL A 177 -15.89 51.28 -41.59
CA VAL A 177 -16.18 51.66 -42.98
C VAL A 177 -17.58 52.26 -43.00
N CYS A 178 -17.65 53.58 -43.01
CA CYS A 178 -18.82 54.32 -43.50
C CYS A 178 -18.82 54.21 -45.03
N THR A 179 -19.88 53.67 -45.62
CA THR A 179 -20.30 54.02 -46.99
C THR A 179 -21.76 53.64 -47.21
N SER A 180 -22.44 54.52 -47.94
CA SER A 180 -23.87 54.74 -48.13
C SER A 180 -24.56 53.82 -49.15
N ALA A 181 -25.88 53.63 -49.00
CA ALA A 181 -26.87 53.42 -50.07
C ALA A 181 -28.28 53.68 -49.50
N VAL A 182 -28.92 54.83 -49.71
CA VAL A 182 -29.77 55.22 -50.87
C VAL A 182 -30.73 54.11 -51.31
N TRP A 183 -32.00 54.27 -50.97
CA TRP A 183 -33.14 53.51 -51.51
C TRP A 183 -34.09 54.48 -52.22
N PRO A 184 -34.55 54.18 -53.45
CA PRO A 184 -35.52 55.01 -54.15
C PRO A 184 -36.97 54.56 -53.87
N ARG A 185 -37.88 55.53 -53.90
CA ARG A 185 -39.26 55.37 -54.37
C ARG A 185 -39.56 56.51 -55.33
#